data_AF-A0A150GMJ1-F1
#
_entry.id   AF-A0A150GMJ1-F1
#
_cell.length_a   1.000
_cell.length_b   1.000
_cell.length_c   1.000
_cell.angle_alpha   90.00
_cell.angle_beta   90.00
_cell.angle_gamma   90.00
#
_symmetry.space_group_name_H-M   'P 1'
#
loop_
_entity.id
_entity.type
_entity.pdbx_description
1 polymer ?
#
loop_
_entity_poly.entity_id
_entity_poly.type
_entity_poly.pdbx_seq_one_letter_code
_entity_poly.pdbx_strand_id
1 'polypeptide(L)'
;MSVYKLVGPSVASIAIVKVVGGAAVREAIGSGVVWDDVGPHVLTNFHILPPLQGSSTVLQVTVRDVSTGVPTTLGARVAGTDSLHDLAVLRLLPLAASASGQEGQPQEPELVLAGENGLPSLRPVRLGTSADLRTDALINAANSGGPLVDSAGRLVGLSTAVGGARAGAVRGSGVCFALPADMLRDLVPKIIVYGNPYGKK
;
A
#
# COMPACT_ATOMS: atom_id res chain seq x y z
N MET A 1 3.29 -21.29 -13.86
CA MET A 1 3.34 -19.81 -13.86
C MET A 1 3.68 -19.36 -12.44
N SER A 2 4.59 -18.42 -12.22
CA SER A 2 4.94 -17.99 -10.85
C SER A 2 3.86 -17.08 -10.26
N VAL A 3 3.62 -17.15 -8.94
CA VAL A 3 2.64 -16.29 -8.24
C VAL A 3 2.95 -14.80 -8.45
N TYR A 4 4.23 -14.44 -8.54
CA TYR A 4 4.64 -13.07 -8.88
C TYR A 4 4.12 -12.61 -10.25
N LYS A 5 4.11 -13.47 -11.27
CA LYS A 5 3.54 -13.12 -12.59
C LYS A 5 2.01 -12.98 -12.55
N LEU A 6 1.35 -13.67 -11.63
CA LEU A 6 -0.10 -13.60 -11.45
C LEU A 6 -0.51 -12.31 -10.71
N VAL A 7 0.22 -11.95 -9.66
CA VAL A 7 -0.13 -10.84 -8.75
C VAL A 7 0.55 -9.53 -9.10
N GLY A 8 1.73 -9.58 -9.74
CA GLY A 8 2.57 -8.42 -10.06
C GLY A 8 1.83 -7.23 -10.68
N PRO A 9 0.89 -7.43 -11.63
CA PRO A 9 0.11 -6.31 -12.20
C PRO A 9 -0.81 -5.59 -11.19
N SER A 10 -1.19 -6.25 -10.10
CA SER A 10 -2.02 -5.69 -9.02
C SER A 10 -1.19 -5.03 -7.91
N VAL A 11 0.14 -5.06 -8.01
CA VAL A 11 1.04 -4.41 -7.05
C VAL A 11 1.54 -3.08 -7.60
N ALA A 12 1.39 -2.03 -6.79
CA ALA A 12 1.85 -0.70 -7.12
C ALA A 12 3.11 -0.34 -6.32
N SER A 13 4.01 0.44 -6.91
CA SER A 13 5.09 1.13 -6.18
C SER A 13 4.64 2.55 -5.86
N ILE A 14 4.89 3.01 -4.64
CA ILE A 14 4.51 4.34 -4.18
C ILE A 14 5.76 5.16 -3.92
N ALA A 15 5.76 6.38 -4.45
CA ALA A 15 6.82 7.35 -4.22
C ALA A 15 6.25 8.71 -3.87
N ILE A 16 6.98 9.40 -3.01
CA ILE A 16 6.70 10.76 -2.59
C ILE A 16 7.76 11.64 -3.23
N VAL A 17 7.32 12.61 -4.03
CA VAL A 17 8.21 13.58 -4.66
C VAL A 17 8.02 14.93 -3.97
N LYS A 18 9.10 15.46 -3.38
CA LYS A 18 9.12 16.77 -2.74
C LYS A 18 9.96 17.74 -3.57
N VAL A 19 9.49 18.96 -3.77
CA VAL A 19 10.32 20.02 -4.38
C VAL A 19 11.03 20.78 -3.26
N VAL A 20 12.35 20.66 -3.19
CA VAL A 20 13.21 21.32 -2.20
C VAL A 20 14.19 22.23 -2.95
N GLY A 21 14.11 23.55 -2.72
CA GLY A 21 15.01 24.52 -3.35
C GLY A 21 14.96 24.55 -4.89
N GLY A 22 13.83 24.14 -5.50
CA GLY A 22 13.65 24.06 -6.95
C GLY A 22 14.06 22.72 -7.58
N ALA A 23 14.68 21.81 -6.83
CA ALA A 23 14.96 20.43 -7.25
C ALA A 23 13.90 19.48 -6.69
N ALA A 24 13.41 18.52 -7.47
CA ALA A 24 12.56 17.48 -6.91
C ALA A 24 13.41 16.32 -6.37
N VAL A 25 13.13 15.96 -5.14
CA VAL A 25 13.72 14.84 -4.43
C VAL A 25 12.65 13.75 -4.35
N ARG A 26 12.93 12.61 -4.99
CA ARG A 26 12.07 11.43 -4.92
C ARG A 26 12.47 10.58 -3.73
N GLU A 27 11.53 10.39 -2.81
CA GLU A 27 11.60 9.42 -1.73
C GLU A 27 10.70 8.24 -2.13
N ALA A 28 11.28 7.07 -2.40
CA ALA A 28 10.51 5.85 -2.61
C ALA A 28 10.00 5.37 -1.24
N ILE A 29 8.68 5.24 -1.10
CA ILE A 29 8.04 4.93 0.18
C ILE A 29 6.90 3.96 -0.08
N GLY A 30 7.17 2.67 0.10
CA GLY A 30 6.12 1.66 0.19
C GLY A 30 5.60 1.08 -1.12
N SER A 31 4.68 0.15 -0.92
CA SER A 31 3.91 -0.52 -1.95
C SER A 31 2.41 -0.22 -1.79
N GLY A 32 1.65 -0.58 -2.81
CA GLY A 32 0.20 -0.52 -2.81
C GLY A 32 -0.44 -1.71 -3.52
N VAL A 33 -1.76 -1.83 -3.34
CA VAL A 33 -2.60 -2.81 -4.02
C VAL A 33 -3.60 -2.08 -4.90
N VAL A 34 -3.60 -2.37 -6.20
CA VAL A 34 -4.67 -1.92 -7.12
C VAL A 34 -5.98 -2.60 -6.69
N TRP A 35 -6.98 -1.80 -6.31
CA TRP A 35 -8.17 -2.30 -5.62
C TRP A 35 -9.33 -2.63 -6.54
N ASP A 36 -9.63 -1.75 -7.50
CA ASP A 36 -10.75 -1.91 -8.40
C ASP A 36 -10.33 -1.82 -9.87
N ASP A 37 -11.00 -2.64 -10.69
CA ASP A 37 -10.78 -2.68 -12.14
C ASP A 37 -11.49 -1.50 -12.84
N VAL A 38 -12.46 -0.89 -12.15
CA VAL A 38 -13.39 0.14 -12.64
C VAL A 38 -13.03 1.54 -12.13
N GLY A 39 -12.27 1.63 -11.04
CA GLY A 39 -11.78 2.86 -10.45
C GLY A 39 -10.25 2.92 -10.50
N PRO A 40 -9.66 4.12 -10.34
CA PRO A 40 -8.22 4.22 -10.21
C PRO A 40 -7.81 4.15 -8.73
N HIS A 41 -8.29 3.17 -7.94
CA HIS A 41 -7.98 3.13 -6.51
C HIS A 41 -6.79 2.21 -6.19
N VAL A 42 -5.89 2.74 -5.35
CA VAL A 42 -4.76 1.98 -4.79
C VAL A 42 -4.82 2.04 -3.28
N LEU A 43 -4.77 0.89 -2.64
CA LEU A 43 -4.62 0.78 -1.19
C LEU A 43 -3.15 0.88 -0.80
N THR A 44 -2.87 1.49 0.35
CA THR A 44 -1.55 1.47 0.97
C THR A 44 -1.69 1.72 2.47
N ASN A 45 -0.57 1.77 3.19
CA ASN A 45 -0.60 2.11 4.60
C ASN A 45 -0.73 3.62 4.82
N PHE A 46 -1.46 4.03 5.85
CA PHE A 46 -1.63 5.44 6.21
C PHE A 46 -0.31 6.10 6.58
N HIS A 47 0.57 5.42 7.32
CA HIS A 47 1.87 5.97 7.75
C HIS A 47 2.84 6.25 6.60
N ILE A 48 2.59 5.70 5.41
CA ILE A 48 3.38 6.01 4.20
C ILE A 48 3.11 7.43 3.73
N LEU A 49 1.90 7.95 3.97
CA LEU A 49 1.51 9.26 3.47
C LEU A 49 2.30 10.39 4.14
N PRO A 50 2.74 11.40 3.37
CA PRO A 50 3.37 12.57 3.94
C PRO A 50 2.32 13.44 4.65
N PRO A 51 2.75 14.44 5.45
CA PRO A 51 1.83 15.44 5.97
C PRO A 51 1.02 16.09 4.83
N LEU A 52 -0.31 15.99 4.90
CA LEU A 52 -1.21 16.42 3.81
C LEU A 52 -1.37 17.95 3.70
N GLN A 53 -0.70 18.74 4.56
CA GLN A 53 -0.80 20.19 4.61
C GLN A 53 0.58 20.85 4.40
N GLY A 54 0.61 21.94 3.64
CA GLY A 54 1.74 22.88 3.58
C GLY A 54 2.98 22.44 2.79
N SER A 55 2.96 21.29 2.11
CA SER A 55 4.13 20.75 1.40
C SER A 55 3.89 20.67 -0.11
N SER A 56 4.86 21.15 -0.92
CA SER A 56 4.94 20.91 -2.37
C SER A 56 5.28 19.45 -2.65
N THR A 57 4.37 18.56 -2.28
CA THR A 57 4.56 17.11 -2.31
C THR A 57 3.57 16.47 -3.27
N VAL A 58 4.10 15.67 -4.18
CA VAL A 58 3.32 14.92 -5.17
C VAL A 58 3.43 13.43 -4.83
N LEU A 59 2.28 12.78 -4.67
CA LEU A 59 2.22 11.32 -4.62
C LEU A 59 2.30 10.81 -6.05
N GLN A 60 3.30 9.97 -6.30
CA GLN A 60 3.44 9.22 -7.54
C GLN A 60 3.19 7.75 -7.25
N VAL A 61 2.44 7.11 -8.13
CA VAL A 61 2.17 5.68 -8.06
C VAL A 61 2.54 5.07 -9.40
N THR A 62 3.43 4.10 -9.36
CA THR A 62 3.81 3.32 -10.53
C THR A 62 3.04 2.01 -10.51
N VAL A 63 2.20 1.79 -11.53
CA VAL A 63 1.44 0.55 -11.75
C VAL A 63 1.94 -0.12 -13.01
N ARG A 64 1.78 -1.44 -13.10
CA ARG A 64 2.20 -2.19 -14.29
C ARG A 64 0.96 -2.56 -15.12
N ASP A 65 1.00 -2.25 -16.40
CA ASP A 65 -0.07 -2.65 -17.31
C ASP A 65 -0.14 -4.19 -17.39
N VAL A 66 -1.33 -4.74 -17.19
CA VAL A 66 -1.55 -6.20 -17.11
C VAL A 66 -1.27 -6.89 -18.44
N SER A 67 -1.48 -6.20 -19.57
CA SER A 67 -1.37 -6.76 -20.91
C SER A 67 0.05 -6.70 -21.48
N THR A 68 0.75 -5.60 -21.23
CA THR A 68 2.08 -5.32 -21.79
C THR A 68 3.20 -5.50 -20.78
N GLY A 69 2.89 -5.48 -19.48
CA GLY A 69 3.89 -5.48 -18.42
C GLY A 69 4.66 -4.16 -18.32
N VAL A 70 4.26 -3.09 -19.03
CA VAL A 70 4.97 -1.81 -19.01
C VAL A 70 4.59 -1.02 -17.75
N PRO A 71 5.56 -0.52 -16.95
CA PRO A 71 5.27 0.34 -15.81
C PRO A 71 4.80 1.72 -16.30
N THR A 72 3.75 2.25 -15.67
CA THR A 72 3.21 3.60 -15.89
C THR A 72 3.16 4.34 -14.57
N THR A 73 3.74 5.53 -14.53
CA THR A 73 3.71 6.40 -13.34
C THR A 73 2.57 7.41 -13.45
N LEU A 74 1.73 7.45 -12.43
CA LEU A 74 0.56 8.32 -12.32
C LEU A 74 0.69 9.21 -11.09
N GLY A 75 0.01 10.35 -11.11
CA GLY A 75 -0.19 11.13 -9.90
C GLY A 75 -1.25 10.47 -9.02
N ALA A 76 -1.27 10.79 -7.72
CA ALA A 76 -2.32 10.34 -6.83
C ALA A 76 -2.77 11.43 -5.86
N ARG A 77 -4.03 11.33 -5.44
CA ARG A 77 -4.57 12.08 -4.29
C ARG A 77 -5.14 11.09 -3.28
N VAL A 78 -5.16 11.50 -2.02
CA VAL A 78 -5.82 10.73 -0.96
C VAL A 78 -7.33 10.83 -1.15
N ALA A 79 -7.98 9.69 -1.39
CA ALA A 79 -9.44 9.58 -1.44
C ALA A 79 -10.02 9.53 -0.01
N GLY A 80 -9.31 8.87 0.89
CA GLY A 80 -9.65 8.80 2.30
C GLY A 80 -8.66 7.97 3.09
N THR A 81 -8.77 8.01 4.42
CA THR A 81 -7.85 7.31 5.33
C THR A 81 -8.56 6.73 6.53
N ASP A 82 -7.87 5.78 7.17
CA ASP A 82 -8.18 5.27 8.47
C ASP A 82 -6.90 5.05 9.26
N SER A 83 -6.57 6.01 10.13
CA SER A 83 -5.36 5.94 10.95
C SER A 83 -5.40 4.84 12.00
N LEU A 84 -6.58 4.35 12.40
CA LEU A 84 -6.70 3.23 13.34
C LEU A 84 -6.19 1.95 12.69
N HIS A 85 -6.63 1.70 11.46
CA HIS A 85 -6.29 0.52 10.67
C HIS A 85 -4.99 0.68 9.87
N ASP A 86 -4.30 1.82 10.02
CA ASP A 86 -3.13 2.20 9.23
C ASP A 86 -3.40 2.06 7.72
N LEU A 87 -4.58 2.44 7.26
CA LEU A 87 -5.04 2.25 5.88
C LEU A 87 -5.24 3.60 5.18
N ALA A 88 -4.81 3.68 3.93
CA ALA A 88 -5.09 4.79 3.04
C ALA A 88 -5.61 4.29 1.69
N VAL A 89 -6.59 5.01 1.13
CA VAL A 89 -7.06 4.83 -0.23
C VAL A 89 -6.59 6.01 -1.06
N LEU A 90 -5.81 5.71 -2.09
CA LEU A 90 -5.35 6.67 -3.09
C LEU A 90 -6.23 6.57 -4.33
N ARG A 91 -6.50 7.71 -4.95
CA ARG A 91 -7.11 7.82 -6.27
C ARG A 91 -6.06 8.27 -7.27
N LEU A 92 -5.78 7.46 -8.28
CA LEU A 92 -4.84 7.80 -9.35
C LEU A 92 -5.43 8.83 -10.30
N LEU A 93 -4.56 9.68 -10.81
CA LEU A 93 -4.84 10.80 -11.69
C LEU A 93 -3.72 10.90 -12.73
N PRO A 94 -3.98 11.49 -13.92
CA PRO A 94 -2.91 11.84 -14.85
C PRO A 94 -1.83 12.66 -14.15
N LEU A 95 -0.57 12.26 -14.34
CA LEU A 95 0.57 13.01 -13.82
C LEU A 95 0.79 14.24 -14.71
N ALA A 96 0.88 15.43 -14.11
CA ALA A 96 1.22 16.63 -14.86
C ALA A 96 2.63 16.47 -15.48
N ALA A 97 2.82 16.95 -16.72
CA ALA A 97 4.09 16.80 -17.43
C ALA A 97 5.30 17.37 -16.65
N SER A 98 5.10 18.46 -15.90
CA SER A 98 6.10 19.05 -15.00
C SER A 98 6.52 18.15 -13.83
N ALA A 99 5.70 17.17 -13.46
CA ALA A 99 5.97 16.18 -12.44
C ALA A 99 6.49 14.84 -13.01
N SER A 100 6.43 14.64 -14.35
CA SER A 100 6.95 13.44 -15.03
C SER A 100 8.46 13.53 -15.32
N GLY A 101 9.05 14.72 -15.45
CA GLY A 101 10.49 14.88 -15.74
C GLY A 101 11.46 14.63 -14.58
N GLN A 102 10.99 14.13 -13.43
CA GLN A 102 11.75 13.99 -12.18
C GLN A 102 11.96 12.49 -11.82
N GLU A 103 12.16 11.65 -12.84
CA GLU A 103 12.14 10.19 -12.75
C GLU A 103 13.52 9.60 -12.42
N GLY A 104 13.75 9.28 -11.15
CA GLY A 104 14.61 8.13 -10.82
C GLY A 104 13.90 6.84 -11.23
N GLN A 105 14.60 5.72 -11.42
CA GLN A 105 13.93 4.44 -11.68
C GLN A 105 12.98 4.09 -10.52
N PRO A 106 11.72 3.72 -10.80
CA PRO A 106 10.81 3.27 -9.76
C PRO A 106 11.38 2.01 -9.08
N GLN A 107 11.32 1.98 -7.75
CA GLN A 107 11.67 0.78 -7.01
C GLN A 107 10.62 -0.29 -7.29
N GLU A 108 11.06 -1.44 -7.79
CA GLU A 108 10.19 -2.59 -8.02
C GLU A 108 9.56 -3.03 -6.68
N PRO A 109 8.23 -3.13 -6.59
CA PRO A 109 7.58 -3.53 -5.36
C PRO A 109 7.86 -5.00 -5.05
N GLU A 110 8.11 -5.30 -3.78
CA GLU A 110 8.36 -6.65 -3.29
C GLU A 110 7.03 -7.33 -2.90
N LEU A 111 6.75 -8.50 -3.48
CA LEU A 111 5.57 -9.30 -3.14
C LEU A 111 5.84 -10.18 -1.92
N VAL A 112 4.90 -10.21 -0.97
CA VAL A 112 4.97 -11.09 0.21
C VAL A 112 4.03 -12.27 0.02
N LEU A 113 4.59 -13.48 0.07
CA LEU A 113 3.82 -14.74 0.08
C LEU A 113 3.63 -15.21 1.51
N ALA A 114 2.46 -15.76 1.83
CA ALA A 114 2.19 -16.37 3.12
C ALA A 114 1.32 -17.63 2.97
N GLY A 115 1.47 -18.58 3.88
CA GLY A 115 0.73 -19.84 3.85
C GLY A 115 1.48 -21.00 4.49
N GLU A 116 1.07 -22.22 4.18
CA GLU A 116 1.70 -23.45 4.65
C GLU A 116 2.87 -23.88 3.75
N ASN A 117 3.48 -25.03 4.04
CA ASN A 117 4.51 -25.68 3.21
C ASN A 117 5.80 -24.86 3.01
N GLY A 118 6.33 -24.29 4.09
CA GLY A 118 7.59 -23.53 4.07
C GLY A 118 7.44 -22.06 3.70
N LEU A 119 6.20 -21.59 3.52
CA LEU A 119 5.89 -20.16 3.45
C LEU A 119 5.73 -19.56 4.85
N PRO A 120 5.86 -18.22 4.97
CA PRO A 120 5.55 -17.50 6.19
C PRO A 120 4.15 -17.80 6.74
N SER A 121 4.07 -18.04 8.04
CA SER A 121 2.83 -18.41 8.72
C SER A 121 1.91 -17.21 8.94
N LEU A 122 0.60 -17.48 9.04
CA LEU A 122 -0.41 -16.48 9.41
C LEU A 122 -1.16 -16.92 10.65
N ARG A 123 -1.23 -16.03 11.64
CA ARG A 123 -1.95 -16.27 12.89
C ARG A 123 -2.83 -15.07 13.23
N PRO A 124 -4.12 -15.27 13.53
CA PRO A 124 -4.95 -14.18 14.04
C PRO A 124 -4.35 -13.59 15.31
N VAL A 125 -4.34 -12.27 15.42
CA VAL A 125 -3.91 -11.53 16.60
C VAL A 125 -4.86 -10.35 16.81
N ARG A 126 -5.15 -10.02 18.07
CA ARG A 126 -5.93 -8.82 18.39
C ARG A 126 -4.99 -7.66 18.68
N LEU A 127 -5.09 -6.59 17.89
CA LEU A 127 -4.41 -5.32 18.13
C LEU A 127 -5.48 -4.27 18.41
N GLY A 128 -5.60 -3.86 19.67
CA GLY A 128 -6.72 -3.02 20.12
C GLY A 128 -8.07 -3.70 19.86
N THR A 129 -8.92 -3.05 19.06
CA THR A 129 -10.23 -3.56 18.65
C THR A 129 -10.22 -4.34 17.33
N SER A 130 -9.13 -4.31 16.56
CA SER A 130 -9.03 -5.00 15.28
C SER A 130 -8.43 -6.40 15.40
N ALA A 131 -8.99 -7.34 14.63
CA ALA A 131 -8.39 -8.65 14.39
C ALA A 131 -7.45 -8.53 13.18
N ASP A 132 -6.15 -8.65 13.42
CA ASP A 132 -5.10 -8.61 12.41
C ASP A 132 -4.51 -9.99 12.15
N LEU A 133 -3.71 -10.09 11.09
CA LEU A 133 -2.87 -11.26 10.83
C LEU A 133 -1.45 -10.96 11.31
N ARG A 134 -0.94 -11.80 12.20
CA ARG A 134 0.47 -11.89 12.54
C ARG A 134 1.18 -12.79 11.54
N THR A 135 2.35 -12.36 11.07
CA THR A 135 3.20 -13.18 10.21
C THR A 135 4.68 -13.08 10.60
N ASP A 136 5.44 -14.12 10.28
CA ASP A 136 6.90 -14.17 10.32
C ASP A 136 7.52 -13.83 8.95
N ALA A 137 6.70 -13.38 7.99
CA ALA A 137 7.19 -12.87 6.72
C ALA A 137 8.07 -11.62 6.95
N LEU A 138 9.12 -11.49 6.13
CA LEU A 138 9.95 -10.30 6.13
C LEU A 138 9.18 -9.13 5.49
N ILE A 139 8.65 -8.24 6.33
CA ILE A 139 8.00 -7.00 5.91
C ILE A 139 8.92 -5.82 6.21
N ASN A 140 9.24 -5.04 5.18
CA ASN A 140 10.15 -3.90 5.19
C ASN A 140 9.47 -2.66 4.54
N ALA A 141 10.20 -1.56 4.41
CA ALA A 141 9.66 -0.34 3.80
C ALA A 141 9.26 -0.50 2.32
N ALA A 142 9.85 -1.45 1.58
CA ALA A 142 9.56 -1.68 0.17
C ALA A 142 8.25 -2.45 -0.05
N ASN A 143 7.92 -3.40 0.82
CA ASN A 143 6.69 -4.19 0.69
C ASN A 143 5.57 -3.77 1.65
N SER A 144 5.82 -2.85 2.60
CA SER A 144 4.78 -2.24 3.47
C SER A 144 3.72 -1.56 2.61
N GLY A 145 2.44 -1.88 2.85
CA GLY A 145 1.30 -1.38 2.10
C GLY A 145 1.01 -2.21 0.84
N GLY A 146 1.85 -3.20 0.53
CA GLY A 146 1.65 -4.14 -0.56
C GLY A 146 0.75 -5.33 -0.18
N PRO A 147 0.43 -6.19 -1.16
CA PRO A 147 -0.41 -7.34 -0.90
C PRO A 147 0.39 -8.46 -0.22
N LEU A 148 -0.23 -9.03 0.80
CA LEU A 148 0.09 -10.36 1.31
C LEU A 148 -0.81 -11.35 0.56
N VAL A 149 -0.23 -12.33 -0.11
CA VAL A 149 -0.99 -13.32 -0.91
C VAL A 149 -0.65 -14.75 -0.55
N ASP A 150 -1.58 -15.67 -0.82
CA ASP A 150 -1.32 -17.10 -0.70
C ASP A 150 -0.64 -17.69 -1.94
N SER A 151 -0.38 -19.00 -1.90
CA SER A 151 0.25 -19.74 -3.00
C SER A 151 -0.59 -19.80 -4.29
N ALA A 152 -1.88 -19.48 -4.22
CA ALA A 152 -2.77 -19.33 -5.37
C ALA A 152 -2.82 -17.88 -5.88
N GLY A 153 -2.07 -16.96 -5.26
CA GLY A 153 -2.09 -15.53 -5.58
C GLY A 153 -3.32 -14.79 -5.08
N ARG A 154 -4.09 -15.38 -4.16
CA ARG A 154 -5.26 -14.73 -3.57
C ARG A 154 -4.80 -13.75 -2.49
N LEU A 155 -5.38 -12.55 -2.48
CA LEU A 155 -5.14 -11.55 -1.43
C LEU A 155 -5.62 -12.07 -0.08
N VAL A 156 -4.70 -12.18 0.89
CA VAL A 156 -5.01 -12.54 2.28
C VAL A 156 -4.94 -11.34 3.22
N GLY A 157 -4.18 -10.30 2.86
CA GLY A 157 -4.17 -9.05 3.61
C GLY A 157 -3.28 -7.95 3.00
N LEU A 158 -3.24 -6.80 3.65
CA LEU A 158 -2.35 -5.69 3.35
C LEU A 158 -1.20 -5.68 4.36
N SER A 159 0.04 -5.79 3.91
CA SER A 159 1.21 -5.86 4.78
C SER A 159 1.47 -4.55 5.52
N THR A 160 1.93 -4.63 6.77
CA THR A 160 2.32 -3.47 7.58
C THR A 160 3.66 -3.75 8.26
N ALA A 161 4.69 -2.97 7.92
CA ALA A 161 6.03 -3.13 8.51
C ALA A 161 6.05 -2.80 10.01
N VAL A 162 6.95 -3.46 10.74
CA VAL A 162 7.23 -3.17 12.17
C VAL A 162 7.91 -1.81 12.27
N GLY A 163 7.09 -0.78 12.42
CA GLY A 163 7.48 0.60 12.15
C GLY A 163 6.27 1.50 11.89
N GLY A 164 5.21 0.93 11.32
CA GLY A 164 3.91 1.57 11.07
C GLY A 164 3.14 1.89 12.36
N ALA A 165 2.17 2.79 12.24
CA ALA A 165 1.38 3.31 13.36
C ALA A 165 0.14 2.43 13.65
N ARG A 166 0.28 1.10 13.64
CA ARG A 166 -0.84 0.22 13.98
C ARG A 166 -1.13 0.33 15.48
N ALA A 167 -2.31 0.85 15.82
CA ALA A 167 -2.70 1.04 17.21
C ALA A 167 -2.65 -0.29 17.99
N GLY A 168 -1.86 -0.34 19.07
CA GLY A 168 -1.70 -1.53 19.91
C GLY A 168 -0.61 -2.52 19.47
N ALA A 169 0.14 -2.25 18.38
CA ALA A 169 1.29 -3.07 18.00
C ALA A 169 2.54 -2.78 18.85
N VAL A 170 3.24 -3.82 19.29
CA VAL A 170 4.53 -3.72 19.99
C VAL A 170 5.67 -3.71 18.95
N ARG A 171 6.50 -2.66 18.95
CA ARG A 171 7.65 -2.52 18.04
C ARG A 171 8.79 -3.46 18.43
N GLY A 172 9.54 -3.96 17.44
CA GLY A 172 10.87 -4.56 17.65
C GLY A 172 10.94 -6.07 17.91
N SER A 173 9.86 -6.84 17.72
CA SER A 173 9.85 -8.30 17.98
C SER A 173 10.19 -9.19 16.79
N GLY A 174 10.50 -8.61 15.61
CA GLY A 174 10.68 -9.37 14.36
C GLY A 174 9.37 -9.96 13.82
N VAL A 175 8.22 -9.49 14.32
CA VAL A 175 6.89 -9.97 13.98
C VAL A 175 6.17 -8.91 13.18
N CYS A 176 5.77 -9.24 11.95
CA CYS A 176 5.05 -8.31 11.09
C CYS A 176 3.54 -8.55 11.16
N PHE A 177 2.78 -7.54 10.73
CA PHE A 177 1.31 -7.60 10.75
C PHE A 177 0.76 -7.37 9.35
N ALA A 178 -0.48 -7.82 9.13
CA ALA A 178 -1.25 -7.47 7.96
C ALA A 178 -2.72 -7.24 8.32
N LEU A 179 -3.31 -6.23 7.69
CA LEU A 179 -4.75 -5.97 7.75
C LEU A 179 -5.47 -7.05 6.92
N PRO A 180 -6.37 -7.86 7.49
CA PRO A 180 -6.96 -8.99 6.76
C PRO A 180 -7.78 -8.53 5.56
N ALA A 181 -7.78 -9.32 4.48
CA ALA A 181 -8.53 -9.02 3.26
C ALA A 181 -10.04 -8.81 3.50
N ASP A 182 -10.63 -9.55 4.43
CA ASP A 182 -12.05 -9.39 4.79
C ASP A 182 -12.32 -7.99 5.36
N MET A 183 -11.42 -7.48 6.20
CA MET A 183 -11.52 -6.15 6.77
C MET A 183 -11.34 -5.06 5.70
N LEU A 184 -10.46 -5.28 4.71
CA LEU A 184 -10.33 -4.37 3.55
C LEU A 184 -11.66 -4.26 2.78
N ARG A 185 -12.33 -5.39 2.53
CA ARG A 185 -13.64 -5.41 1.84
C ARG A 185 -14.70 -4.62 2.59
N ASP A 186 -14.62 -4.55 3.92
CA ASP A 186 -15.56 -3.79 4.74
C ASP A 186 -15.21 -2.30 4.86
N LEU A 187 -13.91 -1.96 4.98
CA LEU A 187 -13.45 -0.59 5.24
C LEU A 187 -13.35 0.24 3.96
N VAL A 188 -12.79 -0.32 2.88
CA VAL A 188 -12.44 0.43 1.66
C VAL A 188 -13.65 1.09 1.00
N PRO A 189 -14.81 0.42 0.81
CA PRO A 189 -15.98 1.08 0.22
C PRO A 189 -16.44 2.30 1.03
N LYS A 190 -16.40 2.22 2.36
CA LYS A 190 -16.76 3.33 3.24
C LYS A 190 -15.77 4.48 3.13
N ILE A 191 -14.48 4.17 3.06
CA ILE A 191 -13.43 5.18 2.87
C ILE A 191 -13.59 5.89 1.52
N ILE A 192 -13.88 5.15 0.45
CA ILE A 192 -14.11 5.73 -0.89
C ILE A 192 -15.31 6.68 -0.87
N VAL A 193 -16.40 6.31 -0.21
CA VAL A 193 -17.65 7.09 -0.21
C VAL A 193 -17.62 8.27 0.76
N TYR A 194 -17.06 8.09 1.96
CA TYR A 194 -17.14 9.07 3.05
C TYR A 194 -15.79 9.72 3.42
N GLY A 195 -14.69 9.29 2.79
CA GLY A 195 -13.33 9.70 3.14
C GLY A 195 -12.76 9.01 4.39
N ASN A 196 -13.58 8.27 5.14
CA ASN A 196 -13.20 7.49 6.33
C ASN A 196 -14.27 6.40 6.62
N PRO A 197 -13.97 5.36 7.41
CA PRO A 197 -14.91 4.26 7.63
C PRO A 197 -15.99 4.54 8.69
N TYR A 198 -15.94 5.69 9.37
CA TYR A 198 -16.82 6.06 10.48
C TYR A 198 -18.00 6.95 10.07
N GLY A 199 -18.13 7.27 8.77
CA GLY A 199 -19.21 8.09 8.21
C GLY A 199 -18.83 9.57 7.98
N LYS A 200 -19.79 10.39 7.54
CA LYS A 200 -19.58 11.84 7.39
C LYS A 200 -19.42 12.47 8.77
N LYS A 201 -18.30 13.13 9.03
CA LYS A 201 -18.21 14.13 10.10
C LYS A 201 -19.02 15.36 9.76
#